data_AF-A0A7S2EE16-F1
#
_entry.id   AF-A0A7S2EE16-F1
#
_cell.length_a   1.000
_cell.length_b   1.000
_cell.length_c   1.000
_cell.angle_alpha   90.00
_cell.angle_beta   90.00
_cell.angle_gamma   90.00
#
_symmetry.space_group_name_H-M   'P 1'
#
loop_
_entity.id
_entity.type
_entity.pdbx_description
1 polymer ?
#
loop_
_entity_poly.entity_id
_entity_poly.type
_entity_poly.pdbx_seq_one_letter_code
_entity_poly.pdbx_strand_id
1 'polypeptide(L)'
;IAVATTPQGGAIAKFRNTGMLLGQNENKPLPNAAGGGWKRDHIEDLLQYEYKANNTIDEFDVMIFQIPYGWIDLHKTATRENLHETIQNARNLFGATKVILIDVPLSNNIGTVQDMNERLAANERVRQVAYEYSNNNTMEDIQVAVLDFSKFTDLLILENFRLMDMNVTLDMIPNTTGRTHTLIRNDSFALLEKRVQCQKKFSSIAIHVCSETYKAAGNDDYNCGQCTLNRLSNDGMHWCMDSIGGRLSAGLSCLIQCFDNDSFRACEQACNQKFMSTSNIFDTFNKA
;
A
#
# COMPACT_ATOMS: atom_id res chain seq x y z
N ILE A 1 15.80 10.34 3.16
CA ILE A 1 16.26 9.09 2.53
C ILE A 1 16.90 8.26 3.64
N ALA A 2 16.71 6.95 3.68
CA ALA A 2 17.37 6.07 4.66
C ALA A 2 18.00 4.89 3.92
N VAL A 3 19.22 4.51 4.26
CA VAL A 3 19.92 3.35 3.68
C VAL A 3 20.39 2.46 4.83
N ALA A 4 20.24 1.14 4.68
CA ALA A 4 20.69 0.14 5.64
C ALA A 4 21.40 -1.03 4.93
N THR A 5 22.48 -1.54 5.49
CA THR A 5 23.18 -2.71 4.94
C THR A 5 22.53 -4.02 5.38
N THR A 6 22.53 -5.03 4.52
CA THR A 6 22.14 -6.40 4.88
C THR A 6 23.35 -7.20 5.40
N PRO A 7 23.14 -8.23 6.25
CA PRO A 7 24.22 -9.09 6.73
C PRO A 7 25.04 -9.72 5.59
N GLN A 8 24.39 -10.06 4.48
CA GLN A 8 25.00 -10.67 3.29
C GLN A 8 25.78 -9.66 2.42
N GLY A 9 25.80 -8.37 2.77
CA GLY A 9 26.54 -7.36 2.04
C GLY A 9 25.75 -6.66 0.92
N GLY A 10 24.42 -6.71 0.93
CA GLY A 10 23.59 -5.84 0.10
C GLY A 10 23.18 -4.56 0.83
N ALA A 11 22.37 -3.72 0.18
CA ALA A 11 21.82 -2.50 0.75
C ALA A 11 20.29 -2.41 0.54
N ILE A 12 19.59 -1.82 1.50
CA ILE A 12 18.17 -1.46 1.42
C ILE A 12 18.09 0.05 1.51
N ALA A 13 17.55 0.71 0.49
CA ALA A 13 17.25 2.13 0.55
C ALA A 13 15.75 2.38 0.62
N LYS A 14 15.36 3.35 1.45
CA LYS A 14 14.03 3.94 1.50
C LYS A 14 14.11 5.36 0.95
N PHE A 15 13.61 5.51 -0.28
CA PHE A 15 13.40 6.79 -0.92
C PHE A 15 11.90 7.13 -0.88
N ARG A 16 11.54 8.21 -0.19
CA ARG A 16 10.14 8.70 -0.17
C ARG A 16 9.99 9.75 -1.26
N ASN A 17 9.18 9.46 -2.26
CA ASN A 17 8.77 10.42 -3.28
C ASN A 17 7.24 10.43 -3.34
N THR A 18 6.64 11.59 -3.09
CA THR A 18 5.18 11.75 -3.04
C THR A 18 4.56 11.86 -4.42
N GLY A 19 5.31 12.19 -5.48
CA GLY A 19 4.80 12.39 -6.84
C GLY A 19 5.04 11.21 -7.78
N MET A 20 5.41 10.03 -7.24
CA MET A 20 6.00 8.91 -7.99
C MET A 20 7.27 9.35 -8.77
N LEU A 21 8.00 8.40 -9.38
CA LEU A 21 9.17 8.73 -10.21
C LEU A 21 8.74 9.19 -11.61
N LEU A 22 7.90 10.23 -11.69
CA LEU A 22 7.45 10.78 -12.97
C LEU A 22 8.44 11.85 -13.45
N GLY A 23 8.74 11.88 -14.74
CA GLY A 23 9.63 12.85 -15.36
C GLY A 23 9.09 14.27 -15.23
N GLN A 24 7.76 14.44 -15.27
CA GLN A 24 7.12 15.74 -14.98
C GLN A 24 7.40 16.24 -13.55
N ASN A 25 7.87 15.39 -12.64
CA ASN A 25 8.23 15.73 -11.26
C ASN A 25 9.75 15.76 -11.03
N GLU A 26 10.56 15.58 -12.07
CA GLU A 26 12.00 15.79 -12.02
C GLU A 26 12.30 17.28 -11.75
N ASN A 27 13.27 17.53 -10.87
CA ASN A 27 13.72 18.86 -10.44
C ASN A 27 12.68 19.71 -9.69
N LYS A 28 11.49 19.16 -9.40
CA LYS A 28 10.49 19.81 -8.55
C LYS A 28 10.87 19.69 -7.05
N PRO A 29 10.54 20.68 -6.21
CA PRO A 29 11.01 20.75 -4.83
C PRO A 29 10.53 19.60 -3.92
N LEU A 30 11.18 19.52 -2.76
CA LEU A 30 11.41 18.33 -1.93
C LEU A 30 10.15 17.51 -1.54
N PRO A 31 10.32 16.20 -1.22
CA PRO A 31 9.26 15.20 -0.91
C PRO A 31 8.23 15.48 0.20
N ASN A 32 8.11 16.71 0.70
CA ASN A 32 7.12 17.13 1.68
C ASN A 32 6.45 18.49 1.36
N ALA A 33 6.68 19.06 0.17
CA ALA A 33 6.04 20.29 -0.29
C ALA A 33 5.25 20.03 -1.60
N ALA A 34 3.95 20.37 -1.60
CA ALA A 34 3.09 20.46 -2.79
C ALA A 34 3.14 19.25 -3.76
N GLY A 35 3.03 18.03 -3.24
CA GLY A 35 2.98 16.81 -4.05
C GLY A 35 4.35 16.17 -4.32
N GLY A 36 5.44 16.90 -4.06
CA GLY A 36 6.84 16.44 -4.06
C GLY A 36 7.38 15.93 -5.40
N GLY A 37 8.70 16.09 -5.57
CA GLY A 37 9.43 15.64 -6.74
C GLY A 37 10.73 14.92 -6.38
N TRP A 38 11.55 14.68 -7.39
CA TRP A 38 12.86 14.04 -7.26
C TRP A 38 13.92 14.81 -8.06
N LYS A 39 15.19 14.63 -7.71
CA LYS A 39 16.33 15.26 -8.37
C LYS A 39 17.37 14.19 -8.70
N ARG A 40 18.06 14.34 -9.83
CA ARG A 40 19.12 13.41 -10.26
C ARG A 40 20.24 13.32 -9.24
N ASP A 41 20.68 14.44 -8.70
CA ASP A 41 21.76 14.46 -7.69
C ASP A 41 21.41 13.60 -6.47
N HIS A 42 20.14 13.56 -6.02
CA HIS A 42 19.74 12.68 -4.91
C HIS A 42 19.75 11.19 -5.27
N ILE A 43 19.58 10.86 -6.55
CA ILE A 43 19.68 9.50 -7.07
C ILE A 43 21.16 9.12 -7.15
N GLU A 44 22.01 10.00 -7.70
CA GLU A 44 23.45 9.80 -7.74
C GLU A 44 24.03 9.63 -6.34
N ASP A 45 23.65 10.47 -5.37
CA ASP A 45 24.02 10.34 -3.96
C ASP A 45 23.62 8.97 -3.38
N LEU A 46 22.50 8.40 -3.82
CA LEU A 46 22.03 7.08 -3.41
C LEU A 46 22.89 5.98 -4.02
N LEU A 47 23.16 6.03 -5.33
CA LEU A 47 23.93 5.00 -6.02
C LEU A 47 25.41 5.02 -5.60
N GLN A 48 25.95 6.21 -5.32
CA GLN A 48 27.31 6.41 -4.84
C GLN A 48 27.46 6.24 -3.33
N TYR A 49 26.39 5.92 -2.59
CA TYR A 49 26.48 5.70 -1.16
C TYR A 49 27.43 4.54 -0.84
N GLU A 50 28.54 4.87 -0.19
CA GLU A 50 29.53 3.89 0.22
C GLU A 50 29.05 3.09 1.44
N TYR A 51 29.00 1.77 1.30
CA TYR A 51 28.73 0.84 2.39
C TYR A 51 29.83 -0.23 2.44
N LYS A 52 30.31 -0.56 3.65
CA LYS A 52 31.41 -1.53 3.88
C LYS A 52 32.65 -1.26 2.99
N ALA A 53 33.56 -0.41 3.49
CA ALA A 53 34.94 -0.23 3.02
C ALA A 53 35.14 -0.37 1.49
N ASN A 54 34.59 0.60 0.75
CA ASN A 54 34.74 0.82 -0.71
C ASN A 54 33.73 0.12 -1.65
N ASN A 55 32.61 -0.43 -1.15
CA ASN A 55 31.51 -0.80 -2.04
C ASN A 55 30.50 0.35 -2.13
N THR A 56 30.06 0.68 -3.34
CA THR A 56 28.93 1.56 -3.61
C THR A 56 27.69 0.73 -3.90
N ILE A 57 26.50 1.33 -3.80
CA ILE A 57 25.25 0.63 -4.15
C ILE A 57 25.25 0.25 -5.63
N ASP A 58 25.66 1.18 -6.51
CA ASP A 58 25.71 1.05 -7.98
C ASP A 58 24.33 0.84 -8.63
N GLU A 59 23.60 -0.19 -8.21
CA GLU A 59 22.24 -0.51 -8.65
C GLU A 59 21.37 -1.09 -7.52
N PHE A 60 20.06 -1.11 -7.72
CA PHE A 60 19.09 -1.70 -6.80
C PHE A 60 18.42 -2.91 -7.43
N ASP A 61 18.57 -4.10 -6.85
CA ASP A 61 17.94 -5.32 -7.37
C ASP A 61 16.41 -5.24 -7.45
N VAL A 62 15.80 -4.68 -6.39
CA VAL A 62 14.35 -4.60 -6.21
C VAL A 62 13.96 -3.19 -5.75
N MET A 63 12.99 -2.59 -6.43
CA MET A 63 12.35 -1.35 -5.97
C MET A 63 10.90 -1.58 -5.55
N ILE A 64 10.51 -0.98 -4.43
CA ILE A 64 9.16 -1.10 -3.88
C ILE A 64 8.49 0.28 -3.95
N PHE A 65 7.37 0.36 -4.66
CA PHE A 65 6.58 1.60 -4.77
C PHE A 65 5.28 1.47 -4.00
N GLN A 66 5.04 2.42 -3.11
CA GLN A 66 3.74 2.61 -2.46
C GLN A 66 3.13 3.89 -3.02
N ILE A 67 1.89 3.80 -3.51
CA ILE A 67 1.13 4.97 -3.95
C ILE A 67 0.76 5.81 -2.72
N PRO A 68 1.24 7.07 -2.60
CA PRO A 68 1.08 7.89 -1.41
C PRO A 68 -0.29 8.57 -1.34
N TYR A 69 -1.35 7.77 -1.26
CA TYR A 69 -2.73 8.28 -1.23
C TYR A 69 -2.96 9.26 -0.07
N GLY A 70 -3.68 10.36 -0.35
CA GLY A 70 -3.81 11.53 0.53
C GLY A 70 -2.81 12.66 0.26
N TRP A 71 -1.75 12.37 -0.50
CA TRP A 71 -0.78 13.38 -0.95
C TRP A 71 -0.86 13.65 -2.45
N ILE A 72 -1.56 12.78 -3.18
CA ILE A 72 -1.75 12.83 -4.63
C ILE A 72 -3.21 12.58 -5.01
N ASP A 73 -3.56 13.09 -6.19
CA ASP A 73 -4.81 12.81 -6.87
C ASP A 73 -4.67 11.47 -7.62
N LEU A 74 -5.36 10.42 -7.18
CA LEU A 74 -5.23 9.08 -7.77
C LEU A 74 -5.66 9.04 -9.23
N HIS A 75 -6.65 9.85 -9.61
CA HIS A 75 -7.14 9.91 -10.98
C HIS A 75 -6.08 10.50 -11.91
N LYS A 76 -5.32 11.50 -11.45
CA LYS A 76 -4.28 12.15 -12.26
C LYS A 76 -2.91 11.49 -12.16
N THR A 77 -2.59 10.90 -11.02
CA THR A 77 -1.23 10.41 -10.73
C THR A 77 -1.12 8.90 -10.90
N ALA A 78 -2.08 8.10 -10.44
CA ALA A 78 -2.08 6.64 -10.61
C ALA A 78 -2.74 6.22 -11.93
N THR A 79 -2.34 6.87 -13.03
CA THR A 79 -2.72 6.48 -14.40
C THR A 79 -1.85 5.32 -14.88
N ARG A 80 -2.31 4.62 -15.92
CA ARG A 80 -1.55 3.53 -16.54
C ARG A 80 -0.19 4.01 -17.04
N GLU A 81 -0.16 5.15 -17.71
CA GLU A 81 1.03 5.76 -18.30
C GLU A 81 2.06 6.13 -17.22
N ASN A 82 1.59 6.76 -16.13
CA ASN A 82 2.45 7.16 -15.02
C ASN A 82 3.01 5.95 -14.25
N LEU A 83 2.24 4.86 -14.14
CA LEU A 83 2.72 3.60 -13.56
C LEU A 83 3.82 2.99 -14.42
N HIS A 84 3.64 2.91 -15.75
CA HIS A 84 4.70 2.49 -16.67
C HIS A 84 5.94 3.38 -16.55
N GLU A 85 5.76 4.70 -16.60
CA GLU A 85 6.87 5.66 -16.49
C GLU A 85 7.64 5.45 -15.17
N THR A 86 6.94 5.24 -14.06
CA THR A 86 7.57 5.00 -12.76
C THR A 86 8.39 3.71 -12.76
N ILE A 87 7.88 2.63 -13.36
CA ILE A 87 8.60 1.35 -13.47
C ILE A 87 9.81 1.50 -14.39
N GLN A 88 9.66 2.17 -15.53
CA GLN A 88 10.77 2.41 -16.46
C GLN A 88 11.85 3.31 -15.83
N ASN A 89 11.46 4.33 -15.08
CA ASN A 89 12.40 5.17 -14.34
C ASN A 89 13.08 4.42 -13.19
N ALA A 90 12.45 3.42 -12.58
CA ALA A 90 13.12 2.51 -11.65
C ALA A 90 14.31 1.81 -12.32
N ARG A 91 14.11 1.28 -13.53
CA ARG A 91 15.18 0.64 -14.32
C ARG A 91 16.23 1.64 -14.78
N ASN A 92 15.81 2.74 -15.39
CA ASN A 92 16.71 3.70 -16.02
C ASN A 92 17.56 4.50 -15.02
N LEU A 93 17.00 4.80 -13.84
CA LEU A 93 17.66 5.65 -12.85
C LEU A 93 18.35 4.84 -11.75
N PHE A 94 17.88 3.63 -11.45
CA PHE A 94 18.37 2.84 -10.32
C PHE A 94 18.86 1.45 -10.72
N GLY A 95 18.85 1.10 -12.01
CA GLY A 95 19.23 -0.23 -12.50
C GLY A 95 18.22 -1.34 -12.20
N ALA A 96 17.08 -1.03 -11.58
CA ALA A 96 16.20 -2.06 -11.04
C ALA A 96 15.54 -2.95 -12.09
N THR A 97 15.74 -4.26 -11.96
CA THR A 97 15.11 -5.30 -12.81
C THR A 97 13.86 -5.91 -12.18
N LYS A 98 13.61 -5.63 -10.90
CA LYS A 98 12.45 -6.15 -10.16
C LYS A 98 11.72 -4.99 -9.48
N VAL A 99 10.41 -4.95 -9.63
CA VAL A 99 9.56 -3.92 -9.02
C VAL A 99 8.39 -4.55 -8.29
N ILE A 100 8.14 -4.10 -7.05
CA ILE A 100 6.93 -4.44 -6.30
C ILE A 100 6.07 -3.18 -6.18
N LEU A 101 4.85 -3.24 -6.69
CA LEU A 101 3.84 -2.22 -6.47
C LEU A 101 2.98 -2.61 -5.27
N ILE A 102 2.89 -1.73 -4.27
CA ILE A 102 1.95 -1.85 -3.17
C ILE A 102 0.71 -1.05 -3.55
N ASP A 103 -0.43 -1.72 -3.62
CA ASP A 103 -1.70 -1.06 -3.89
C ASP A 103 -2.15 -0.17 -2.72
N VAL A 104 -3.13 0.69 -2.98
CA VAL A 104 -3.57 1.72 -2.03
C VAL A 104 -4.41 1.07 -0.93
N PRO A 105 -3.99 1.10 0.34
CA PRO A 105 -4.77 0.57 1.45
C PRO A 105 -5.98 1.44 1.78
N LEU A 106 -6.91 0.91 2.57
CA LEU A 106 -7.97 1.72 3.16
C LEU A 106 -7.33 2.74 4.12
N SER A 107 -7.78 3.99 4.08
CA SER A 107 -7.27 5.03 4.96
C SER A 107 -8.33 6.11 5.17
N ASN A 108 -8.10 6.99 6.13
CA ASN A 108 -8.98 8.12 6.40
C ASN A 108 -9.13 9.10 5.23
N ASN A 109 -8.24 9.06 4.24
CA ASN A 109 -8.36 9.92 3.06
C ASN A 109 -9.55 9.51 2.16
N ILE A 110 -10.12 8.31 2.37
CA ILE A 110 -11.38 7.92 1.74
C ILE A 110 -12.53 8.53 2.54
N GLY A 111 -13.12 9.61 2.05
CA GLY A 111 -14.25 10.29 2.70
C GLY A 111 -15.59 10.05 2.05
N THR A 112 -15.59 9.67 0.78
CA THR A 112 -16.80 9.52 -0.03
C THR A 112 -16.79 8.21 -0.81
N VAL A 113 -17.96 7.79 -1.28
CA VAL A 113 -18.07 6.63 -2.19
C VAL A 113 -17.23 6.86 -3.45
N GLN A 114 -17.12 8.11 -3.90
CA GLN A 114 -16.27 8.48 -5.02
C GLN A 114 -14.79 8.21 -4.73
N ASP A 115 -14.28 8.61 -3.56
CA ASP A 115 -12.90 8.32 -3.15
C ASP A 115 -12.62 6.81 -3.11
N MET A 116 -13.60 6.02 -2.65
CA MET A 116 -13.50 4.56 -2.62
C MET A 116 -13.42 3.98 -4.03
N ASN A 117 -14.29 4.43 -4.94
CA ASN A 117 -14.28 4.02 -6.33
C ASN A 117 -12.96 4.39 -7.03
N GLU A 118 -12.42 5.58 -6.76
CA GLU A 118 -11.13 6.02 -7.27
C GLU A 118 -9.98 5.15 -6.76
N ARG A 119 -9.98 4.81 -5.47
CA ARG A 119 -9.02 3.85 -4.89
C ARG A 119 -9.09 2.50 -5.61
N LEU A 120 -10.29 1.94 -5.76
CA LEU A 120 -10.48 0.64 -6.39
C LEU A 120 -10.00 0.66 -7.85
N ALA A 121 -10.34 1.70 -8.59
CA ALA A 121 -9.88 1.88 -9.96
C ALA A 121 -8.35 2.02 -10.05
N ALA A 122 -7.72 2.74 -9.11
CA ALA A 122 -6.26 2.85 -9.05
C ALA A 122 -5.60 1.50 -8.74
N ASN A 123 -6.12 0.75 -7.77
CA ASN A 123 -5.60 -0.58 -7.41
C ASN A 123 -5.77 -1.58 -8.56
N GLU A 124 -6.85 -1.43 -9.34
CA GLU A 124 -7.03 -2.24 -10.54
C GLU A 124 -5.98 -1.92 -11.61
N ARG A 125 -5.73 -0.64 -11.88
CA ARG A 125 -4.67 -0.23 -12.81
C ARG A 125 -3.30 -0.73 -12.38
N VAL A 126 -2.97 -0.71 -11.08
CA VAL A 126 -1.73 -1.28 -10.54
C VAL A 126 -1.58 -2.76 -10.93
N ARG A 127 -2.64 -3.55 -10.73
CA ARG A 127 -2.65 -4.98 -11.07
C ARG A 127 -2.57 -5.23 -12.57
N GLN A 128 -3.32 -4.46 -13.35
CA GLN A 128 -3.30 -4.57 -14.80
C GLN A 128 -1.91 -4.24 -15.36
N VAL A 129 -1.31 -3.13 -14.93
CA VAL A 129 0.07 -2.77 -15.35
C VAL A 129 1.04 -3.87 -14.97
N ALA A 130 1.00 -4.37 -13.72
CA ALA A 130 1.86 -5.48 -13.33
C ALA A 130 1.67 -6.70 -14.25
N TYR A 131 0.42 -7.10 -14.54
CA TYR A 131 0.09 -8.20 -15.44
C TYR A 131 0.65 -7.99 -16.86
N GLU A 132 0.58 -6.77 -17.39
CA GLU A 132 1.15 -6.43 -18.70
C GLU A 132 2.66 -6.71 -18.75
N TYR A 133 3.42 -6.38 -17.71
CA TYR A 133 4.86 -6.69 -17.62
C TYR A 133 5.16 -8.19 -17.56
N SER A 134 4.22 -9.06 -17.17
CA SER A 134 4.45 -10.51 -17.24
C SER A 134 4.10 -11.17 -18.57
N ASN A 135 3.24 -10.55 -19.37
CA ASN A 135 2.74 -11.18 -20.59
C ASN A 135 3.30 -10.54 -21.85
N ASN A 136 3.95 -9.38 -21.73
CA ASN A 136 4.50 -8.67 -22.86
C ASN A 136 6.02 -8.92 -22.98
N ASN A 137 6.38 -9.76 -23.96
CA ASN A 137 7.76 -10.06 -24.35
C ASN A 137 8.56 -8.84 -24.87
N THR A 138 7.98 -7.64 -24.91
CA THR A 138 8.73 -6.41 -25.23
C THR A 138 9.23 -5.66 -23.98
N MET A 139 8.81 -6.08 -22.78
CA MET A 139 9.20 -5.48 -21.50
C MET A 139 10.14 -6.42 -20.70
N GLU A 140 10.90 -7.26 -21.42
CA GLU A 140 11.63 -8.45 -20.91
C GLU A 140 12.67 -8.18 -19.82
N ASP A 141 13.09 -6.93 -19.58
CA ASP A 141 14.15 -6.63 -18.62
C ASP A 141 13.65 -6.23 -17.22
N ILE A 142 12.33 -6.11 -17.02
CA ILE A 142 11.74 -5.75 -15.72
C ILE A 142 10.58 -6.69 -15.34
N GLN A 143 10.70 -7.35 -14.20
CA GLN A 143 9.61 -8.12 -13.58
C GLN A 143 8.83 -7.26 -12.57
N VAL A 144 7.50 -7.33 -12.61
CA VAL A 144 6.63 -6.51 -11.76
C VAL A 144 5.65 -7.37 -10.96
N ALA A 145 5.77 -7.31 -9.63
CA ALA A 145 4.86 -7.95 -8.67
C ALA A 145 3.90 -6.93 -8.03
N VAL A 146 2.78 -7.43 -7.50
CA VAL A 146 1.86 -6.63 -6.68
C VAL A 146 1.75 -7.20 -5.28
N LEU A 147 1.85 -6.34 -4.27
CA LEU A 147 1.44 -6.64 -2.91
C LEU A 147 0.02 -6.12 -2.69
N ASP A 148 -0.94 -7.04 -2.49
CA ASP A 148 -2.37 -6.76 -2.29
C ASP A 148 -2.64 -6.24 -0.86
N PHE A 149 -1.94 -5.20 -0.44
CA PHE A 149 -2.06 -4.64 0.90
C PHE A 149 -3.47 -4.07 1.16
N SER A 150 -4.16 -3.57 0.12
CA SER A 150 -5.53 -3.11 0.21
C SER A 150 -6.47 -4.23 0.65
N LYS A 151 -6.33 -5.43 0.09
CA LYS A 151 -7.12 -6.61 0.47
C LYS A 151 -6.97 -6.91 1.95
N PHE A 152 -5.73 -6.91 2.45
CA PHE A 152 -5.48 -7.13 3.87
C PHE A 152 -6.16 -6.08 4.74
N THR A 153 -6.02 -4.80 4.39
CA THR A 153 -6.62 -3.71 5.16
C THR A 153 -8.14 -3.72 5.12
N ASP A 154 -8.75 -4.03 3.96
CA ASP A 154 -10.20 -4.13 3.81
C ASP A 154 -10.76 -5.27 4.67
N LEU A 155 -10.09 -6.42 4.67
CA LEU A 155 -10.46 -7.57 5.51
C LEU A 155 -10.28 -7.31 7.01
N LEU A 156 -9.24 -6.56 7.41
CA LEU A 156 -9.05 -6.18 8.81
C LEU A 156 -10.14 -5.23 9.30
N ILE A 157 -10.49 -4.23 8.47
CA ILE A 157 -11.55 -3.28 8.82
C ILE A 157 -12.91 -3.97 8.87
N LEU A 158 -13.18 -4.89 7.96
CA LEU A 158 -14.36 -5.75 8.03
C LEU A 158 -14.42 -6.52 9.35
N GLU A 159 -13.33 -7.15 9.75
CA GLU A 159 -13.35 -7.91 11.00
C GLU A 159 -13.60 -7.00 12.19
N ASN A 160 -12.98 -5.82 12.19
CA ASN A 160 -13.25 -4.87 13.25
C ASN A 160 -14.74 -4.45 13.25
N PHE A 161 -15.37 -4.31 12.08
CA PHE A 161 -16.82 -4.05 12.00
C PHE A 161 -17.64 -5.15 12.66
N ARG A 162 -17.28 -6.41 12.39
CA ARG A 162 -17.93 -7.59 12.98
C ARG A 162 -17.78 -7.60 14.49
N LEU A 163 -16.59 -7.30 15.01
CA LEU A 163 -16.30 -7.25 16.45
C LEU A 163 -17.01 -6.09 17.17
N MET A 164 -17.40 -5.05 16.44
CA MET A 164 -18.16 -3.91 16.96
C MET A 164 -19.67 -4.09 16.82
N ASP A 165 -20.16 -5.29 16.50
CA ASP A 165 -21.57 -5.61 16.26
C ASP A 165 -22.22 -4.70 15.19
N MET A 166 -21.44 -4.27 14.20
CA MET A 166 -21.93 -3.47 13.08
C MET A 166 -22.31 -4.39 11.91
N ASN A 167 -23.54 -4.23 11.41
CA ASN A 167 -23.99 -4.92 10.20
C ASN A 167 -23.30 -4.32 8.97
N VAL A 168 -22.30 -5.04 8.44
CA VAL A 168 -21.62 -4.72 7.18
C VAL A 168 -21.86 -5.84 6.19
N THR A 169 -22.25 -5.47 4.99
CA THR A 169 -22.42 -6.39 3.87
C THR A 169 -21.26 -6.21 2.90
N LEU A 170 -20.65 -7.32 2.48
CA LEU A 170 -19.63 -7.33 1.45
C LEU A 170 -20.17 -7.91 0.16
N ASP A 171 -19.78 -7.27 -0.94
CA ASP A 171 -19.83 -7.90 -2.25
C ASP A 171 -18.41 -8.31 -2.63
N MET A 172 -18.21 -9.59 -2.92
CA MET A 172 -16.99 -10.02 -3.61
C MET A 172 -17.23 -9.81 -5.11
N ILE A 173 -16.53 -8.84 -5.71
CA ILE A 173 -16.66 -8.62 -7.14
C ILE A 173 -15.52 -9.36 -7.86
N PRO A 174 -15.85 -10.31 -8.75
CA PRO A 174 -14.88 -10.92 -9.64
C PRO A 174 -14.28 -9.85 -10.54
N ASN A 175 -12.97 -9.80 -10.63
CA ASN A 175 -12.27 -8.88 -11.52
C ASN A 175 -11.97 -9.52 -12.89
N THR A 176 -11.70 -8.69 -13.90
CA THR A 176 -11.24 -9.06 -15.24
C THR A 176 -9.94 -9.87 -15.23
N THR A 177 -9.10 -9.71 -14.21
CA THR A 177 -7.85 -10.50 -14.03
C THR A 177 -8.06 -11.85 -13.33
N GLY A 178 -9.30 -12.25 -13.02
CA GLY A 178 -9.61 -13.47 -12.28
C GLY A 178 -9.32 -13.41 -10.78
N ARG A 179 -8.86 -12.26 -10.26
CA ARG A 179 -8.73 -12.00 -8.81
C ARG A 179 -10.07 -11.52 -8.23
N THR A 180 -10.40 -11.92 -7.01
CA THR A 180 -11.58 -11.42 -6.30
C THR A 180 -11.23 -10.20 -5.46
N HIS A 181 -11.97 -9.11 -5.65
CA HIS A 181 -11.91 -7.93 -4.79
C HIS A 181 -12.96 -8.03 -3.70
N THR A 182 -12.61 -7.61 -2.49
CA THR A 182 -13.58 -7.40 -1.41
C THR A 182 -14.06 -5.96 -1.49
N LEU A 183 -15.35 -5.78 -1.80
CA LEU A 183 -15.98 -4.47 -1.91
C LEU A 183 -16.92 -4.26 -0.73
N ILE A 184 -16.68 -3.19 0.02
CA ILE A 184 -17.61 -2.70 1.04
C ILE A 184 -18.80 -2.11 0.29
N ARG A 185 -20.00 -2.67 0.50
CA ARG A 185 -21.22 -2.18 -0.17
C ARG A 185 -21.54 -0.73 0.20
N ASN A 186 -22.26 -0.04 -0.69
CA ASN A 186 -22.71 1.33 -0.49
C ASN A 186 -23.53 1.53 0.80
N ASP A 187 -24.30 0.53 1.22
CA ASP A 187 -25.08 0.57 2.48
C ASP A 187 -24.18 0.65 3.73
N SER A 188 -23.01 0.02 3.65
CA SER A 188 -21.99 -0.03 4.69
C SER A 188 -21.09 1.21 4.66
N PHE A 189 -21.19 2.05 3.63
CA PHE A 189 -20.42 3.29 3.51
C PHE A 189 -20.81 4.33 4.57
N ALA A 190 -22.08 4.37 4.97
CA ALA A 190 -22.54 5.22 6.07
C ALA A 190 -21.79 4.93 7.39
N LEU A 191 -21.22 3.74 7.54
CA LEU A 191 -20.39 3.39 8.70
C LEU A 191 -18.94 3.90 8.55
N LEU A 192 -18.42 4.01 7.32
CA LEU A 192 -17.13 4.66 7.05
C LEU A 192 -17.20 6.17 7.22
N GLU A 193 -18.38 6.77 7.07
CA GLU A 193 -18.63 8.19 7.35
C GLU A 193 -18.64 8.53 8.84
N LYS A 194 -18.73 7.53 9.74
CA LYS A 194 -18.61 7.76 11.17
C LYS A 194 -17.17 8.15 11.50
N ARG A 195 -16.96 9.44 11.72
CA ARG A 195 -15.66 10.04 11.98
C ARG A 195 -15.49 10.36 13.47
N VAL A 196 -14.28 10.15 13.97
CA VAL A 196 -13.85 10.52 15.32
C VAL A 196 -12.64 11.47 15.21
N GLN A 197 -12.63 12.51 16.03
CA GLN A 197 -11.58 13.52 16.03
C GLN A 197 -10.44 13.09 16.95
N CYS A 198 -9.58 12.19 16.48
CA CYS A 198 -8.34 11.81 17.21
C CYS A 198 -7.27 12.88 17.13
N GLN A 199 -7.26 13.67 16.04
CA GLN A 199 -6.30 14.72 15.79
C GLN A 199 -7.00 16.01 15.36
N LYS A 200 -6.41 17.15 15.70
CA LYS A 200 -6.97 18.49 15.39
C LYS A 200 -7.21 18.72 13.89
N LYS A 201 -6.42 18.09 13.03
CA LYS A 201 -6.39 18.38 11.59
C LYS A 201 -7.18 17.37 10.74
N PHE A 202 -7.32 16.12 11.20
CA PHE A 202 -7.90 15.05 10.41
C PHE A 202 -8.84 14.20 11.26
N SER A 203 -10.08 14.09 10.81
CA SER A 203 -11.08 13.23 11.40
C SER A 203 -10.85 11.79 10.94
N SER A 204 -10.70 10.87 11.88
CA SER A 204 -10.45 9.46 11.59
C SER A 204 -11.71 8.68 11.38
N ILE A 205 -11.71 7.72 10.46
CA ILE A 205 -12.79 6.74 10.38
C ILE A 205 -12.79 5.97 11.69
N ALA A 206 -13.92 5.96 12.42
CA ALA A 206 -14.01 5.39 13.76
C ALA A 206 -13.49 3.94 13.82
N ILE A 207 -13.81 3.16 12.80
CA ILE A 207 -13.41 1.75 12.71
C ILE A 207 -11.90 1.56 12.50
N HIS A 208 -11.18 2.57 12.03
CA HIS A 208 -9.71 2.49 11.91
C HIS A 208 -9.00 2.63 13.24
N VAL A 209 -9.62 3.30 14.21
CA VAL A 209 -8.96 3.73 15.43
C VAL A 209 -9.58 3.13 16.69
N CYS A 210 -10.83 2.70 16.69
CA CYS A 210 -11.50 2.12 17.86
C CYS A 210 -11.58 0.60 17.79
N SER A 211 -11.58 -0.06 18.95
CA SER A 211 -11.75 -1.51 19.10
C SER A 211 -13.15 -1.94 19.56
N GLU A 212 -14.03 -0.98 19.89
CA GLU A 212 -15.34 -1.26 20.45
C GLU A 212 -16.39 -0.26 19.96
N THR A 213 -17.65 -0.69 19.98
CA THR A 213 -18.80 0.11 19.57
C THR A 213 -18.91 1.36 20.43
N TYR A 214 -18.86 2.51 19.77
CA TYR A 214 -18.97 3.80 20.43
C TYR A 214 -20.36 3.98 21.07
N LYS A 215 -20.40 4.38 22.34
CA LYS A 215 -21.60 4.99 22.91
C LYS A 215 -21.59 6.45 22.48
N ALA A 216 -22.51 6.85 21.61
CA ALA A 216 -22.70 8.25 21.28
C ALA A 216 -22.94 9.01 22.60
N ALA A 217 -21.94 9.76 23.06
CA ALA A 217 -22.17 10.76 24.08
C ALA A 217 -23.10 11.79 23.41
N GLY A 218 -24.21 12.13 24.04
CA GLY A 218 -25.33 12.88 23.43
C GLY A 218 -25.04 14.33 23.00
N ASN A 219 -23.81 14.67 22.62
CA ASN A 219 -23.40 15.89 21.94
C ASN A 219 -22.41 15.50 20.81
N ASP A 220 -22.63 16.03 19.60
CA ASP A 220 -22.08 15.60 18.31
C ASP A 220 -20.53 15.67 18.12
N ASP A 221 -19.75 15.83 19.18
CA ASP A 221 -18.29 15.87 19.13
C ASP A 221 -17.70 14.50 19.48
N TYR A 222 -17.56 13.66 18.46
CA TYR A 222 -16.90 12.36 18.53
C TYR A 222 -15.39 12.54 18.76
N ASN A 223 -14.87 12.22 19.95
CA ASN A 223 -13.44 12.36 20.27
C ASN A 223 -12.87 11.02 20.74
N CYS A 224 -11.74 10.59 20.18
CA CYS A 224 -11.09 9.31 20.46
C CYS A 224 -10.79 8.98 21.93
N GLY A 225 -10.90 9.94 22.86
CA GLY A 225 -10.97 9.66 24.30
C GLY A 225 -12.23 8.91 24.77
N GLN A 226 -13.23 8.72 23.90
CA GLN A 226 -14.50 8.06 24.21
C GLN A 226 -14.59 6.61 23.66
N CYS A 227 -13.51 6.05 23.09
CA CYS A 227 -13.38 4.60 22.81
C CYS A 227 -12.02 4.07 23.24
N THR A 228 -11.95 2.76 23.48
CA THR A 228 -10.68 2.05 23.49
C THR A 228 -10.07 2.05 22.09
N LEU A 229 -8.82 2.52 21.99
CA LEU A 229 -8.09 2.54 20.72
C LEU A 229 -7.72 1.11 20.31
N ASN A 230 -7.94 0.77 19.04
CA ASN A 230 -7.36 -0.42 18.45
C ASN A 230 -5.87 -0.21 18.17
N ARG A 231 -5.18 -1.29 17.76
CA ARG A 231 -3.76 -1.23 17.38
C ARG A 231 -3.54 -1.21 15.87
N LEU A 232 -4.58 -0.93 15.08
CA LEU A 232 -4.49 -0.87 13.62
C LEU A 232 -3.93 0.48 13.16
N SER A 233 -4.44 1.58 13.72
CA SER A 233 -3.98 2.92 13.44
C SER A 233 -4.33 3.88 14.57
N ASN A 234 -3.44 4.85 14.84
CA ASN A 234 -3.69 5.90 15.83
C ASN A 234 -4.31 7.17 15.21
N ASP A 235 -4.10 7.38 13.91
CA ASP A 235 -4.54 8.57 13.18
C ASP A 235 -5.38 8.24 11.94
N GLY A 236 -5.74 6.95 11.79
CA GLY A 236 -6.39 6.26 10.67
C GLY A 236 -5.81 6.51 9.27
N MET A 237 -4.65 7.16 9.17
CA MET A 237 -3.93 7.43 7.92
C MET A 237 -2.69 6.55 7.81
N HIS A 238 -1.99 6.35 8.92
CA HIS A 238 -0.82 5.49 9.02
C HIS A 238 -1.17 4.20 9.72
N TRP A 239 -0.88 3.08 9.07
CA TRP A 239 -1.02 1.78 9.68
C TRP A 239 0.09 1.53 10.72
N CYS A 240 -0.28 1.02 11.89
CA CYS A 240 0.63 0.81 13.01
C CYS A 240 1.58 -0.36 12.72
N MET A 241 2.87 -0.04 12.52
CA MET A 241 3.88 -1.02 12.15
C MET A 241 4.14 -2.07 13.23
N ASP A 242 3.87 -1.77 14.50
CA ASP A 242 3.99 -2.75 15.59
C ASP A 242 2.98 -3.90 15.43
N SER A 243 1.82 -3.63 14.82
CA SER A 243 0.75 -4.61 14.64
C SER A 243 0.76 -5.25 13.26
N ILE A 244 0.97 -4.45 12.21
CA ILE A 244 0.87 -4.90 10.82
C ILE A 244 2.22 -5.09 10.14
N GLY A 245 3.30 -4.53 10.69
CA GLY A 245 4.60 -4.47 10.04
C GLY A 245 5.19 -5.84 9.78
N GLY A 246 5.05 -6.78 10.72
CA GLY A 246 5.50 -8.16 10.52
C GLY A 246 4.86 -8.83 9.31
N ARG A 247 3.55 -8.61 9.07
CA ARG A 247 2.85 -9.14 7.89
C ARG A 247 3.28 -8.45 6.61
N LEU A 248 3.40 -7.11 6.63
CA LEU A 248 3.86 -6.34 5.47
C LEU A 248 5.26 -6.78 5.05
N SER A 249 6.21 -6.84 5.99
CA SER A 249 7.58 -7.29 5.75
C SER A 249 7.66 -8.73 5.26
N ALA A 250 6.86 -9.65 5.84
CA ALA A 250 6.82 -11.04 5.39
C ALA A 250 6.24 -11.17 3.97
N GLY A 251 5.19 -10.42 3.65
CA GLY A 251 4.62 -10.36 2.31
C GLY A 251 5.62 -9.86 1.27
N LEU A 252 6.29 -8.73 1.54
CA LEU A 252 7.35 -8.21 0.67
C LEU A 252 8.49 -9.21 0.49
N SER A 253 8.97 -9.82 1.58
CA SER A 253 10.05 -10.81 1.52
C SER A 253 9.66 -12.06 0.71
N CYS A 254 8.39 -12.47 0.79
CA CYS A 254 7.85 -13.57 0.00
C CYS A 254 7.82 -13.21 -1.49
N LEU A 255 7.35 -12.01 -1.84
CA LEU A 255 7.33 -11.54 -3.22
C LEU A 255 8.73 -11.39 -3.83
N ILE A 256 9.71 -10.92 -3.04
CA ILE A 256 11.10 -10.84 -3.48
C ILE A 256 11.61 -12.22 -3.92
N GLN A 257 11.32 -13.26 -3.15
CA GLN A 257 11.70 -14.65 -3.49
C GLN A 257 10.96 -15.18 -4.73
N CYS A 258 9.78 -14.65 -5.04
CA CYS A 258 9.03 -15.11 -6.22
C CYS A 258 9.69 -14.72 -7.53
N PHE A 259 10.46 -13.64 -7.59
CA PHE A 259 11.10 -13.20 -8.83
C PHE A 259 12.03 -14.26 -9.43
N ASP A 260 12.62 -15.10 -8.59
CA ASP A 260 13.53 -16.19 -9.01
C ASP A 260 12.78 -17.53 -9.17
N ASN A 261 11.44 -17.51 -9.23
CA ASN A 261 10.59 -18.70 -9.37
C ASN A 261 10.01 -18.82 -10.80
N ASP A 262 10.16 -20.00 -11.42
CA ASP A 262 9.63 -20.30 -12.76
C ASP A 262 8.10 -20.09 -12.88
N SER A 263 7.38 -20.20 -11.76
CA SER A 263 5.95 -19.94 -11.64
C SER A 263 5.67 -18.64 -10.88
N PHE A 264 6.38 -17.57 -11.24
CA PHE A 264 6.31 -16.23 -10.62
C PHE A 264 4.89 -15.81 -10.19
N ARG A 265 3.89 -15.90 -11.08
CA ARG A 265 2.51 -15.47 -10.78
C ARG A 265 1.78 -16.35 -9.78
N ALA A 266 2.00 -17.67 -9.82
CA ALA A 266 1.45 -18.57 -8.83
C ALA A 266 2.08 -18.32 -7.45
N CYS A 267 3.39 -18.05 -7.42
CA CYS A 267 4.11 -17.66 -6.21
C CYS A 267 3.59 -16.33 -5.64
N GLU A 268 3.43 -15.30 -6.48
CA GLU A 268 2.86 -14.00 -6.06
C GLU A 268 1.47 -14.17 -5.43
N GLN A 269 0.59 -14.95 -6.08
CA GLN A 269 -0.74 -15.23 -5.57
C GLN A 269 -0.69 -15.96 -4.22
N ALA A 270 0.18 -16.95 -4.08
CA ALA A 270 0.36 -17.68 -2.83
C ALA A 270 0.89 -16.78 -1.70
N CYS A 271 1.84 -15.89 -1.98
CA CYS A 271 2.35 -14.91 -1.02
C CYS A 271 1.25 -13.96 -0.54
N ASN A 272 0.48 -13.39 -1.48
CA ASN A 272 -0.64 -12.51 -1.14
C ASN A 272 -1.73 -13.25 -0.35
N GLN A 273 -2.05 -14.49 -0.74
CA GLN A 273 -3.01 -15.30 0.00
C GLN A 273 -2.53 -15.64 1.42
N LYS A 274 -1.23 -15.85 1.62
CA LYS A 274 -0.67 -16.18 2.94
C LYS A 274 -0.56 -14.98 3.86
N PHE A 275 -0.11 -13.84 3.35
CA PHE A 275 0.28 -12.69 4.18
C PHE A 275 -0.70 -11.52 4.09
N MET A 276 -1.31 -11.30 2.92
CA MET A 276 -2.26 -10.21 2.66
C MET A 276 -3.74 -10.66 2.72
N SER A 277 -3.98 -11.80 3.38
CA SER A 277 -5.31 -12.31 3.71
C SER A 277 -5.42 -12.55 5.20
N THR A 278 -6.64 -12.49 5.70
CA THR A 278 -7.02 -12.87 7.07
C THR A 278 -7.63 -14.27 7.13
N SER A 279 -7.87 -14.93 5.99
CA SER A 279 -8.55 -16.25 5.90
C SER A 279 -7.95 -17.33 6.81
N ASN A 280 -6.62 -17.40 6.92
CA ASN A 280 -5.96 -18.40 7.78
C ASN A 280 -6.16 -18.18 9.29
N ILE A 281 -6.45 -16.94 9.70
CA ILE A 281 -6.74 -16.64 11.11
C ILE A 281 -8.14 -17.15 11.46
N PHE A 282 -9.11 -16.95 10.57
CA PHE A 282 -10.52 -17.17 10.89
C PHE A 282 -10.98 -18.62 10.75
N ASP A 283 -10.35 -19.42 9.90
CA ASP A 283 -10.57 -20.88 9.90
C ASP A 283 -10.20 -21.52 11.24
N THR A 284 -9.35 -20.84 12.04
CA THR A 284 -8.95 -21.31 13.37
C THR A 284 -9.97 -20.88 14.44
N PHE A 285 -10.57 -19.69 14.32
CA PHE A 285 -11.58 -19.20 15.27
C PHE A 285 -12.97 -19.82 15.07
N ASN A 286 -13.34 -20.19 13.84
CA ASN A 286 -14.59 -20.90 13.57
C ASN A 286 -14.54 -22.40 13.93
N LYS A 287 -13.37 -22.90 14.35
CA LYS A 287 -13.16 -24.28 14.81
C LYS A 287 -12.98 -24.40 16.32
N ALA A 288 -13.00 -23.28 17.05
CA ALA A 288 -12.91 -23.21 18.51
C ALA A 288 -14.27 -22.85 19.12
#